data_AF-A0AB39U7F9-F1
#
_entry.id   AF-A0AB39U7F9-F1
#
_cell.length_a   1.000
_cell.length_b   1.000
_cell.length_c   1.000
_cell.angle_alpha   90.00
_cell.angle_beta   90.00
_cell.angle_gamma   90.00
#
_symmetry.space_group_name_H-M   'P 1'
#
loop_
_entity.id
_entity.type
_entity.pdbx_description
1 polymer ?
#
loop_
_entity_poly.entity_id
_entity_poly.type
_entity_poly.pdbx_seq_one_letter_code
_entity_poly.pdbx_strand_id
1 'polypeptide(L)'
;MQAEIIQAAISAADLVIITTQPSKLDVTRALETAEAVDKPMTVLVTRVDDRTVEWRQCEKRIKEAGLSRLDSYIKARESIKRAIGTNAIPADSGYKEAVDEVMAAFRQ
;
A
#
# COMPACT_ATOMS: atom_id res chain seq x y z
N MET A 1 -7.21 9.70 -21.14
CA MET A 1 -7.23 10.60 -19.96
C MET A 1 -6.79 9.94 -18.66
N GLN A 2 -7.52 8.97 -18.08
CA GLN A 2 -7.08 8.38 -16.78
C GLN A 2 -5.74 7.62 -16.86
N ALA A 3 -5.55 6.80 -17.90
CA ALA A 3 -4.29 6.08 -18.11
C ALA A 3 -3.09 7.02 -18.31
N GLU A 4 -3.28 8.12 -19.04
CA GLU A 4 -2.22 9.12 -19.28
C GLU A 4 -1.83 9.85 -17.99
N ILE A 5 -2.79 10.15 -17.11
CA ILE A 5 -2.52 10.78 -15.81
C ILE A 5 -1.72 9.83 -14.90
N ILE A 6 -2.08 8.54 -14.87
CA ILE A 6 -1.35 7.54 -14.09
C ILE A 6 0.09 7.41 -14.60
N GLN A 7 0.29 7.31 -15.92
CA GLN A 7 1.62 7.21 -16.49
C GLN A 7 2.47 8.47 -16.23
N ALA A 8 1.87 9.66 -16.33
CA ALA A 8 2.54 10.91 -16.02
C ALA A 8 2.96 10.98 -14.54
N ALA A 9 2.09 10.51 -13.62
CA ALA A 9 2.40 10.44 -12.19
C ALA A 9 3.55 9.45 -11.91
N ILE A 10 3.53 8.27 -12.53
CA ILE A 10 4.63 7.30 -12.43
C ILE A 10 5.93 7.92 -12.94
N SER A 11 5.91 8.53 -14.12
CA SER A 11 7.11 9.13 -14.74
C SER A 11 7.75 10.21 -13.85
N ALA A 12 6.93 11.02 -13.18
CA ALA A 12 7.37 12.10 -12.30
C ALA A 12 7.79 11.65 -10.89
N ALA A 13 7.46 10.44 -10.47
CA ALA A 13 7.72 9.97 -9.11
C ALA A 13 9.14 9.40 -8.94
N ASP A 14 9.70 9.63 -7.75
CA ASP A 14 10.91 8.94 -7.26
C ASP A 14 10.58 7.56 -6.65
N LEU A 15 9.37 7.42 -6.09
CA LEU A 15 8.84 6.19 -5.53
C LEU A 15 7.33 6.11 -5.81
N VAL A 16 6.89 4.95 -6.28
CA VAL A 16 5.47 4.63 -6.45
C VAL A 16 5.00 3.73 -5.30
N ILE A 17 3.96 4.15 -4.58
CA ILE A 17 3.31 3.31 -3.55
C ILE A 17 2.01 2.76 -4.12
N ILE A 18 1.98 1.45 -4.36
CA ILE A 18 0.77 0.76 -4.84
C ILE A 18 -0.05 0.35 -3.62
N THR A 19 -1.25 0.90 -3.48
CA THR A 19 -2.16 0.51 -2.39
C THR A 19 -3.02 -0.67 -2.79
N THR A 20 -3.17 -1.65 -1.89
CA THR A 20 -4.10 -2.77 -2.08
C THR A 20 -4.83 -3.14 -0.78
N GLN A 21 -5.72 -4.13 -0.83
CA GLN A 21 -6.36 -4.74 0.33
C GLN A 21 -6.02 -6.24 0.36
N PRO A 22 -6.18 -6.94 1.49
CA PRO A 22 -5.83 -8.37 1.59
C PRO A 22 -6.60 -9.31 0.65
N SER A 23 -7.67 -8.84 0.02
CA SER A 23 -8.49 -9.66 -0.88
C SER A 23 -7.67 -10.15 -2.08
N LYS A 24 -7.92 -11.40 -2.52
CA LYS A 24 -7.18 -11.99 -3.64
C LYS A 24 -7.29 -11.14 -4.91
N LEU A 25 -8.48 -10.60 -5.20
CA LEU A 25 -8.72 -9.80 -6.40
C LEU A 25 -7.95 -8.47 -6.35
N ASP A 26 -7.93 -7.81 -5.20
CA ASP A 26 -7.21 -6.53 -5.05
C ASP A 26 -5.70 -6.75 -5.13
N VAL A 27 -5.18 -7.84 -4.58
CA VAL A 27 -3.76 -8.21 -4.71
C VAL A 27 -3.42 -8.48 -6.18
N THR A 28 -4.21 -9.29 -6.89
CA THR A 28 -3.97 -9.57 -8.32
C THR A 28 -3.89 -8.28 -9.14
N ARG A 29 -4.81 -7.34 -8.92
CA ARG A 29 -4.78 -6.03 -9.61
C ARG A 29 -3.55 -5.20 -9.26
N ALA A 30 -3.09 -5.26 -8.02
CA ALA A 30 -1.87 -4.58 -7.59
C ALA A 30 -0.63 -5.18 -8.26
N LEU A 31 -0.58 -6.51 -8.42
CA LEU A 31 0.49 -7.20 -9.16
C LEU A 31 0.49 -6.78 -10.65
N GLU A 32 -0.68 -6.78 -11.30
CA GLU A 32 -0.83 -6.32 -12.68
C GLU A 32 -0.40 -4.85 -12.85
N THR A 33 -0.70 -4.01 -11.85
CA THR A 33 -0.26 -2.60 -11.85
C THR A 33 1.26 -2.50 -11.69
N ALA A 34 1.85 -3.33 -10.82
CA ALA A 34 3.29 -3.35 -10.59
C ALA A 34 4.08 -3.71 -11.86
N GLU A 35 3.55 -4.59 -12.71
CA GLU A 35 4.18 -4.93 -14.00
C GLU A 35 4.32 -3.73 -14.95
N ALA A 36 3.46 -2.72 -14.79
CA ALA A 36 3.46 -1.51 -15.61
C ALA A 36 4.30 -0.35 -15.02
N VAL A 37 4.84 -0.51 -13.81
CA VAL A 37 5.62 0.53 -13.13
C VAL A 37 7.11 0.30 -13.38
N ASP A 38 7.76 1.24 -14.05
CA ASP A 38 9.19 1.22 -14.39
C ASP A 38 10.07 2.01 -13.38
N LYS A 39 9.49 2.37 -12.24
CA LYS A 39 10.10 3.15 -11.16
C LYS A 39 10.31 2.31 -9.90
N PRO A 40 11.15 2.76 -8.95
CA PRO A 40 11.15 2.20 -7.61
C PRO A 40 9.72 2.16 -7.05
N MET A 41 9.33 1.01 -6.52
CA MET A 41 7.97 0.82 -6.02
C MET A 41 7.92 -0.02 -4.74
N THR A 42 6.86 0.17 -3.97
CA THR A 42 6.50 -0.68 -2.84
C THR A 42 4.99 -0.81 -2.70
N VAL A 43 4.53 -1.91 -2.12
CA VAL A 43 3.12 -2.14 -1.84
C VAL A 43 2.76 -1.71 -0.41
N LEU A 44 1.70 -0.93 -0.26
CA LEU A 44 1.05 -0.65 1.03
C LEU A 44 -0.29 -1.41 1.09
N VAL A 45 -0.43 -2.32 2.06
CA VAL A 45 -1.70 -3.01 2.26
C VAL A 45 -2.56 -2.23 3.26
N THR A 46 -3.80 -1.98 2.86
CA THR A 46 -4.77 -1.18 3.61
C THR A 46 -5.96 -2.03 4.02
N ARG A 47 -6.70 -1.56 5.03
CA ARG A 47 -7.86 -2.28 5.61
C ARG A 47 -7.54 -3.71 6.05
N VAL A 48 -6.39 -3.88 6.70
CA VAL A 48 -5.93 -5.17 7.20
C VAL A 48 -6.63 -5.54 8.51
N ASP A 49 -7.18 -6.76 8.58
CA ASP A 49 -7.36 -7.48 9.85
C ASP A 49 -6.22 -8.51 9.97
N ASP A 50 -5.28 -8.21 10.87
CA ASP A 50 -4.03 -8.93 11.09
C ASP A 50 -4.22 -10.33 11.69
N ARG A 51 -5.42 -10.65 12.15
CA ARG A 51 -5.77 -11.98 12.70
C ARG A 51 -6.21 -12.98 11.64
N THR A 52 -6.45 -12.51 10.41
CA THR A 52 -7.05 -13.34 9.36
C THR A 52 -6.05 -14.24 8.65
N VAL A 53 -6.54 -15.33 8.06
CA VAL A 53 -5.76 -16.15 7.12
C VAL A 53 -5.54 -15.38 5.81
N GLU A 54 -6.52 -14.57 5.40
CA GLU A 54 -6.44 -13.74 4.18
C GLU A 54 -5.24 -12.80 4.22
N TRP A 55 -4.97 -12.16 5.36
CA TRP A 55 -3.78 -11.32 5.54
C TRP A 55 -2.49 -12.11 5.31
N ARG A 56 -2.32 -13.25 5.98
CA ARG A 56 -1.14 -14.12 5.81
C ARG A 56 -0.96 -14.60 4.37
N GLN A 57 -2.07 -14.89 3.67
CA GLN A 57 -2.01 -15.27 2.26
C GLN A 57 -1.70 -14.08 1.34
N CYS A 58 -2.16 -12.87 1.66
CA CYS A 58 -1.82 -11.65 0.96
C CYS A 58 -0.30 -11.41 1.02
N GLU A 59 0.28 -11.44 2.22
CA GLU A 59 1.73 -11.30 2.41
C GLU A 59 2.52 -12.33 1.61
N LYS A 60 2.08 -13.59 1.67
CA LYS A 60 2.70 -14.68 0.90
C LYS A 60 2.66 -14.42 -0.60
N ARG A 61 1.52 -13.99 -1.16
CA ARG A 61 1.38 -13.70 -2.60
C ARG A 61 2.25 -12.56 -3.07
N ILE A 62 2.32 -11.47 -2.31
CA ILE A 62 3.17 -10.31 -2.64
C ILE A 62 4.64 -10.75 -2.65
N LYS A 63 5.05 -11.52 -1.64
CA LYS A 63 6.41 -12.06 -1.55
C LYS A 63 6.74 -13.04 -2.67
N GLU A 64 5.82 -13.95 -3.00
CA GLU A 64 5.99 -14.92 -4.10
C GLU A 64 6.09 -14.22 -5.47
N ALA A 65 5.42 -13.08 -5.64
CA ALA A 65 5.56 -12.24 -6.83
C ALA A 65 6.85 -11.41 -6.87
N GLY A 66 7.70 -11.50 -5.84
CA GLY A 66 8.96 -10.77 -5.76
C GLY A 66 8.82 -9.26 -5.54
N LEU A 67 7.62 -8.77 -5.16
CA LEU A 67 7.40 -7.36 -4.91
C LEU A 67 7.81 -6.96 -3.49
N SER A 68 8.34 -5.75 -3.37
CA SER A 68 8.55 -5.10 -2.07
C SER A 68 7.19 -4.69 -1.46
N ARG A 69 7.07 -4.86 -0.15
CA ARG A 69 5.92 -4.42 0.66
C ARG A 69 6.48 -3.64 1.84
N LEU A 70 5.82 -2.55 2.21
CA LEU A 70 6.06 -1.94 3.52
C LEU A 70 5.73 -2.96 4.61
N ASP A 71 6.57 -3.12 5.62
CA ASP A 71 6.29 -3.99 6.78
C ASP A 71 5.02 -3.55 7.50
N SER A 72 4.85 -2.22 7.63
CA SER A 72 3.65 -1.57 8.14
C SER A 72 2.43 -1.72 7.22
N TYR A 73 1.24 -1.59 7.80
CA TYR A 73 -0.04 -1.72 7.09
C TYR A 73 -1.15 -0.90 7.76
N ILE A 74 -2.16 -0.50 6.98
CA ILE A 74 -3.29 0.27 7.52
C ILE A 74 -4.38 -0.66 8.02
N LYS A 75 -4.72 -0.57 9.31
CA LYS A 75 -5.71 -1.46 9.94
C LYS A 75 -7.14 -1.20 9.45
N ALA A 76 -7.98 -2.23 9.41
CA ALA A 76 -9.43 -2.06 9.25
C ALA A 76 -10.03 -1.53 10.56
N ARG A 77 -10.29 -0.22 10.66
CA ARG A 77 -10.90 0.41 11.84
C ARG A 77 -12.01 1.39 11.49
N GLU A 78 -13.06 1.39 12.29
CA GLU A 78 -14.14 2.39 12.19
C GLU A 78 -13.65 3.81 12.48
N SER A 79 -12.64 3.97 13.36
CA SER A 79 -12.03 5.27 13.62
C SER A 79 -11.42 5.89 12.35
N ILE A 80 -10.84 5.09 11.46
CA ILE A 80 -10.29 5.55 10.18
C ILE A 80 -11.40 5.99 9.24
N LYS A 81 -12.51 5.23 9.17
CA LYS A 81 -13.68 5.64 8.36
C LYS A 81 -14.27 6.95 8.84
N ARG A 82 -14.39 7.14 10.16
CA ARG A 82 -14.91 8.37 10.77
C ARG A 82 -14.00 9.58 10.58
N ALA A 83 -12.70 9.36 10.40
CA ALA A 83 -11.73 10.43 10.19
C ALA A 83 -11.72 10.96 8.75
N ILE A 84 -12.35 10.27 7.80
CA ILE A 84 -12.43 10.72 6.40
C ILE A 84 -13.11 12.11 6.34
N GLY A 85 -12.48 13.04 5.63
CA GLY A 85 -12.95 14.43 5.52
C GLY A 85 -12.57 15.32 6.71
N THR A 86 -11.73 14.81 7.63
CA THR A 86 -11.18 15.57 8.75
C THR A 86 -9.64 15.60 8.69
N ASN A 87 -9.02 16.44 9.52
CA ASN A 87 -7.55 16.46 9.70
C ASN A 87 -7.07 15.48 10.79
N ALA A 88 -7.93 14.59 11.28
CA ALA A 88 -7.58 13.64 12.32
C ALA A 88 -6.91 12.39 11.71
N ILE A 89 -5.79 11.97 12.29
CA ILE A 89 -5.18 10.67 12.02
C ILE A 89 -5.41 9.80 13.25
N PRO A 90 -6.27 8.76 13.18
CA PRO A 90 -6.52 7.92 14.33
C PRO A 90 -5.24 7.23 14.82
N ALA A 91 -5.09 7.16 16.15
CA ALA A 91 -4.04 6.36 16.77
C ALA A 91 -4.15 4.88 16.36
N ASP A 92 -3.01 4.18 16.35
CA ASP A 92 -2.88 2.77 15.98
C ASP A 92 -3.53 2.41 14.63
N SER A 93 -3.51 3.36 13.69
CA SER A 93 -4.03 3.19 12.33
C SER A 93 -3.01 2.55 11.38
N GLY A 94 -1.71 2.71 11.66
CA GLY A 94 -0.61 2.26 10.79
C GLY A 94 -0.04 3.36 9.89
N TYR A 95 -0.68 4.54 9.83
CA TYR A 95 -0.22 5.63 8.95
C TYR A 95 1.12 6.23 9.39
N LYS A 96 1.33 6.38 10.70
CA LYS A 96 2.59 6.92 11.22
C LYS A 96 3.75 5.98 10.90
N GLU A 97 3.54 4.70 11.15
CA GLU A 97 4.52 3.64 10.90
C GLU A 97 4.87 3.56 9.42
N ALA A 98 3.87 3.64 8.53
CA ALA A 98 4.09 3.65 7.08
C ALA A 98 4.90 4.88 6.62
N VAL A 99 4.62 6.06 7.17
CA VAL A 99 5.41 7.26 6.87
C VAL A 99 6.83 7.13 7.38
N ASP A 100 7.01 6.69 8.63
CA ASP A 100 8.34 6.51 9.22
C ASP A 100 9.19 5.54 8.38
N GLU A 101 8.59 4.44 7.92
CA GLU A 101 9.24 3.42 7.10
C GLU A 101 9.65 3.96 5.71
N VAL A 102 8.74 4.65 5.02
CA VAL A 102 9.05 5.29 3.73
C VAL A 102 10.16 6.32 3.90
N MET A 103 10.07 7.18 4.91
CA MET A 103 11.08 8.22 5.16
C MET A 103 12.43 7.63 5.56
N ALA A 104 12.46 6.48 6.23
CA ALA A 104 13.70 5.77 6.55
C ALA A 104 14.38 5.21 5.30
N ALA A 105 13.61 4.74 4.32
CA ALA A 105 14.13 4.25 3.04
C ALA A 105 14.76 5.37 2.19
N PHE A 106 14.23 6.60 2.25
CA PHE A 106 14.77 7.76 1.51
C PHE A 106 16.04 8.39 2.12
N ARG A 107 16.39 8.05 3.36
CA ARG A 107 17.57 8.62 4.05
C ARG A 107 18.85 7.81 3.85
N GLN A 108 18.78 6.69 3.13
CA GLN A 108 19.90 5.80 2.83
C GLN A 108 20.47 6.13 1.45
#